data_AF-A0A923PXV0-F1
#
_entry.id   AF-A0A923PXV0-F1
#
_cell.length_a   1.000
_cell.length_b   1.000
_cell.length_c   1.000
_cell.angle_alpha   90.00
_cell.angle_beta   90.00
_cell.angle_gamma   90.00
#
_symmetry.space_group_name_H-M   'P 1'
#
loop_
_entity.id
_entity.type
_entity.pdbx_description
1 polymer ?
#
loop_
_entity_poly.entity_id
_entity_poly.type
_entity_poly.pdbx_seq_one_letter_code
_entity_poly.pdbx_strand_id
1 'polypeptide(L)'
;MTTDLLFQIFQQHLHEPDCEIVSPKEFIQKVVGTYVFLLTRKGNIPADQLDGVVEDLQSEVLEMFRKKTYGFYDLQEYRASLKRPSNSNDDSL
;
A
#
# COMPACT_ATOMS: atom_id res chain seq x y z
N MET A 1 8.41 7.10 18.50
CA MET A 1 8.38 7.17 17.02
C MET A 1 6.93 7.18 16.60
N THR A 2 6.44 8.27 16.05
CA THR A 2 5.05 8.38 15.56
C THR A 2 4.90 7.44 14.38
N THR A 3 4.27 6.29 14.62
CA THR A 3 3.98 5.31 13.58
C THR A 3 2.98 5.93 12.62
N ASP A 4 3.41 6.13 11.37
CA ASP A 4 2.60 6.72 10.31
C ASP A 4 1.41 5.79 10.01
N LEU A 5 0.19 6.27 10.31
CA LEU A 5 -1.04 5.48 10.17
C LEU A 5 -1.32 5.13 8.70
N LEU A 6 -1.00 6.03 7.76
CA LEU A 6 -1.16 5.78 6.33
C LEU A 6 -0.24 4.63 5.91
N PHE A 7 1.02 4.67 6.35
CA PHE A 7 1.98 3.61 6.07
C PHE A 7 1.57 2.27 6.69
N GLN A 8 1.00 2.25 7.90
CA GLN A 8 0.49 1.03 8.51
C GLN A 8 -0.64 0.39 7.69
N ILE A 9 -1.62 1.19 7.27
CA ILE A 9 -2.74 0.73 6.43
C ILE A 9 -2.21 0.21 5.09
N PHE A 10 -1.26 0.93 4.49
CA PHE A 10 -0.58 0.51 3.28
C PHE A 10 0.07 -0.88 3.45
N GLN A 11 0.86 -1.09 4.51
CA GLN A 11 1.53 -2.37 4.75
C GLN A 11 0.54 -3.51 5.01
N GLN A 12 -0.54 -3.23 5.73
CA GLN A 12 -1.58 -4.22 6.00
C GLN A 12 -2.20 -4.71 4.69
N HIS A 13 -2.61 -3.81 3.79
CA HIS A 13 -3.16 -4.18 2.49
C HIS A 13 -2.11 -4.81 1.56
N LEU A 14 -0.85 -4.41 1.67
CA LEU A 14 0.23 -4.96 0.85
C LEU A 14 0.45 -6.45 1.15
N HIS A 15 0.40 -6.84 2.42
CA HIS A 15 0.63 -8.22 2.88
C HIS A 15 -0.65 -9.06 3.03
N GLU A 16 -1.82 -8.49 2.73
CA GLU A 16 -3.10 -9.18 2.82
C GLU A 16 -3.15 -10.33 1.78
N PRO A 17 -3.18 -11.60 2.22
CA PRO A 17 -2.98 -12.77 1.35
C PRO A 17 -4.16 -13.03 0.42
N ASP A 18 -5.37 -12.66 0.85
CA ASP A 18 -6.64 -12.86 0.14
C ASP A 18 -7.09 -11.61 -0.63
N CYS A 19 -6.16 -10.67 -0.83
CA CYS A 19 -6.46 -9.40 -1.44
C CYS A 19 -6.53 -9.56 -2.96
N GLU A 20 -7.75 -9.74 -3.50
CA GLU A 20 -8.10 -9.84 -4.93
C GLU A 20 -7.80 -8.58 -5.75
N ILE A 21 -7.03 -7.63 -5.21
CA ILE A 21 -6.70 -6.40 -5.92
C ILE A 21 -5.75 -6.74 -7.07
N VAL A 22 -6.27 -6.57 -8.28
CA VAL A 22 -5.58 -6.90 -9.52
C VAL A 22 -4.76 -5.71 -10.03
N SER A 23 -5.23 -4.47 -9.81
CA SER A 23 -4.56 -3.28 -10.33
C SER A 23 -3.93 -2.39 -9.23
N PRO A 24 -2.81 -1.71 -9.54
CA PRO A 24 -2.24 -0.69 -8.67
C PRO A 24 -3.23 0.43 -8.32
N LYS A 25 -4.11 0.79 -9.26
CA LYS A 25 -5.11 1.84 -9.05
C LYS A 25 -6.12 1.45 -7.97
N GLU A 26 -6.64 0.23 -8.03
CA GLU A 26 -7.56 -0.29 -7.01
C GLU A 26 -6.88 -0.40 -5.64
N PHE A 27 -5.60 -0.80 -5.62
CA PHE A 27 -4.81 -0.86 -4.40
C PHE A 27 -4.73 0.52 -3.72
N ILE A 28 -4.34 1.53 -4.49
CA ILE A 28 -4.20 2.90 -4.02
C ILE A 28 -5.55 3.43 -3.52
N GLN A 29 -6.63 3.23 -4.28
CA GLN A 29 -7.97 3.66 -3.89
C GLN A 29 -8.43 3.02 -2.58
N LYS A 30 -8.13 1.74 -2.35
CA LYS A 30 -8.53 1.04 -1.13
C LYS A 30 -7.75 1.52 0.10
N VAL A 31 -6.43 1.73 -0.03
CA VAL A 31 -5.59 2.28 1.04
C VAL A 31 -6.04 3.69 1.43
N VAL A 32 -6.20 4.57 0.44
CA VAL A 32 -6.65 5.95 0.65
C VAL A 32 -8.06 5.98 1.24
N GLY A 33 -8.98 5.18 0.71
CA GLY A 33 -10.35 5.08 1.22
C GLY A 33 -10.40 4.66 2.70
N THR A 34 -9.61 3.66 3.09
CA THR A 34 -9.50 3.22 4.49
C THR A 34 -8.96 4.34 5.39
N TYR A 35 -7.92 5.05 4.95
CA TYR A 35 -7.33 6.14 5.72
C TYR A 35 -8.29 7.33 5.88
N VAL A 36 -8.92 7.75 4.78
CA VAL A 36 -9.91 8.83 4.77
C VAL A 36 -11.13 8.49 5.61
N PHE A 37 -11.60 7.24 5.57
CA PHE A 37 -12.68 6.77 6.46
C PHE A 37 -12.30 6.93 7.94
N LEU A 38 -11.06 6.62 8.31
CA LEU A 38 -10.58 6.79 9.69
C LEU A 38 -10.43 8.28 10.08
N LEU A 39 -10.02 9.14 9.14
CA LEU A 39 -9.89 10.58 9.37
C LEU A 39 -11.24 11.27 9.51
N THR A 40 -12.20 10.95 8.65
CA THR A 40 -13.58 11.48 8.72
C THR A 40 -14.28 11.03 10.00
N ARG A 41 -14.09 9.78 10.43
CA ARG A 41 -14.64 9.28 11.70
C ARG A 41 -14.07 9.98 12.94
N LYS A 42 -12.86 10.55 12.85
CA LYS A 42 -12.25 11.36 13.90
C LYS A 42 -12.66 12.85 13.86
N GLY A 43 -13.41 13.27 12.84
CA GLY A 43 -13.83 14.66 12.65
C GLY A 43 -12.72 15.58 12.15
N ASN A 44 -11.67 15.02 11.53
CA ASN A 44 -10.43 15.77 11.25
C ASN A 44 -10.41 16.54 9.93
N ILE A 45 -11.38 16.34 9.01
CA ILE A 45 -11.35 16.97 7.67
C ILE A 45 -12.71 17.59 7.32
N PRO A 46 -12.75 18.89 6.97
CA PRO A 46 -13.94 19.53 6.42
C PRO A 46 -14.19 19.09 4.97
N ALA A 47 -15.46 18.89 4.60
CA ALA A 47 -15.84 18.22 3.35
C ALA A 47 -15.34 18.93 2.08
N ASP A 48 -15.17 20.25 2.11
CA ASP A 48 -14.66 21.08 1.02
C ASP A 48 -13.17 20.86 0.72
N GLN A 49 -12.41 20.32 1.67
CA GLN A 49 -10.98 20.03 1.50
C GLN A 49 -10.72 18.55 1.24
N LEU A 50 -11.76 17.71 1.31
CA LEU A 50 -11.63 16.27 1.25
C LEU A 50 -11.05 15.80 -0.09
N ASP A 51 -11.51 16.37 -1.20
CA ASP A 51 -11.06 15.98 -2.54
C ASP A 51 -9.56 16.27 -2.74
N GLY A 52 -9.08 17.44 -2.32
CA GLY A 52 -7.66 17.77 -2.38
C GLY A 52 -6.81 16.86 -1.51
N VAL A 53 -7.28 16.55 -0.29
CA VAL A 53 -6.59 15.61 0.60
C VAL A 53 -6.55 14.21 -0.01
N VAL A 54 -7.62 13.77 -0.68
CA VAL A 54 -7.65 12.46 -1.37
C VAL A 54 -6.63 12.43 -2.51
N GLU A 55 -6.51 13.48 -3.32
CA GLU A 55 -5.54 13.56 -4.41
C GLU A 55 -4.08 13.50 -3.90
N ASP A 56 -3.78 14.25 -2.84
CA ASP A 56 -2.47 14.24 -2.21
C ASP A 56 -2.13 12.84 -1.65
N LEU A 57 -3.08 12.22 -0.96
CA LEU A 57 -2.92 10.86 -0.41
C LEU A 57 -2.74 9.82 -1.51
N GLN A 58 -3.47 9.93 -2.63
CA GLN A 58 -3.28 9.02 -3.77
C GLN A 58 -1.88 9.13 -4.34
N SER A 59 -1.34 10.35 -4.45
CA SER A 59 0.01 10.60 -4.93
C SER A 59 1.06 10.00 -3.98
N GLU A 60 0.88 10.17 -2.68
CA GLU A 60 1.78 9.62 -1.66
C GLU A 60 1.76 8.08 -1.64
N VAL A 61 0.56 7.48 -1.67
CA VAL A 61 0.40 6.02 -1.71
C VAL A 61 0.98 5.42 -3.00
N LEU A 62 0.84 6.12 -4.13
CA LEU A 62 1.45 5.72 -5.39
C LEU A 62 2.99 5.70 -5.28
N GLU A 63 3.60 6.71 -4.66
CA GLU A 63 5.05 6.71 -4.43
C GLU A 63 5.49 5.56 -3.52
N MET A 64 4.76 5.33 -2.42
CA MET A 64 5.05 4.22 -1.50
C MET A 64 4.95 2.87 -2.20
N PHE A 65 3.91 2.68 -3.02
CA PHE A 65 3.71 1.50 -3.83
C PHE A 65 4.91 1.28 -4.76
N ARG A 66 5.27 2.28 -5.57
CA ARG A 66 6.41 2.21 -6.50
C ARG A 66 7.74 1.90 -5.80
N LYS A 67 7.99 2.50 -4.63
CA LYS A 67 9.20 2.26 -3.85
C LYS A 67 9.24 0.83 -3.30
N LYS A 68 8.09 0.26 -2.92
CA LYS A 68 8.02 -1.09 -2.35
C LYS A 68 7.97 -2.21 -3.37
N THR A 69 7.29 -2.00 -4.49
CA THR A 69 7.21 -2.96 -5.58
C THR A 69 8.29 -2.74 -6.63
N TYR A 70 9.29 -1.89 -6.36
CA TYR A 70 10.39 -1.66 -7.30
C TYR A 70 11.07 -2.99 -7.66
N GLY A 71 11.26 -3.23 -8.95
CA GLY A 71 11.81 -4.49 -9.46
C GLY A 71 10.79 -5.61 -9.65
N PHE A 72 9.51 -5.36 -9.37
CA PHE A 72 8.39 -6.27 -9.65
C PHE A 72 7.43 -5.64 -10.66
N TYR A 73 6.97 -6.44 -11.61
CA TYR A 73 6.05 -6.07 -12.68
C TYR A 73 4.65 -5.74 -12.13
N ASP A 74 4.21 -6.49 -11.12
CA ASP A 74 2.92 -6.29 -10.47
C ASP A 74 2.93 -6.67 -8.98
N LEU A 75 1.80 -6.38 -8.33
CA LEU A 75 1.59 -6.66 -6.91
C LEU A 75 1.61 -8.18 -6.60
N GLN A 76 1.19 -9.00 -7.55
CA GLN A 76 1.15 -10.45 -7.39
C GLN A 76 2.55 -11.03 -7.38
N GLU A 77 3.44 -10.55 -8.25
CA GLU A 77 4.86 -10.92 -8.31
C GLU A 77 5.58 -10.49 -7.03
N TYR A 78 5.35 -9.26 -6.56
CA TYR A 78 5.88 -8.79 -5.27
C TYR A 78 5.44 -9.73 -4.13
N ARG A 79 4.15 -10.05 -4.04
CA ARG A 79 3.62 -10.96 -3.00
C ARG A 79 4.16 -12.38 -3.13
N ALA A 80 4.38 -12.87 -4.34
CA ALA A 80 4.99 -14.18 -4.59
C ALA A 80 6.44 -14.22 -4.11
N SER A 81 7.20 -13.11 -4.27
CA SER A 81 8.58 -13.01 -3.79
C SER A 81 8.68 -13.12 -2.26
N LEU A 82 7.72 -12.57 -1.52
CA LEU A 82 7.65 -12.66 -0.06
C LEU A 82 7.37 -14.08 0.44
N LYS A 83 6.71 -14.91 -0.38
CA LYS A 83 6.39 -16.30 -0.03
C LYS A 83 7.54 -17.28 -0.31
N ARG A 84 8.57 -16.88 -1.07
CA ARG A 84 9.74 -17.73 -1.31
C ARG A 84 10.70 -17.61 -0.12
N PRO A 85 10.91 -18.69 0.66
CA PRO A 85 12.05 -18.70 1.58
C PRO A 85 13.33 -18.60 0.74
N SER A 86 14.22 -17.71 1.14
CA SER A 86 15.56 -17.55 0.57
C SER A 86 16.35 -18.85 0.77
N ASN A 87 16.19 -19.83 -0.12
CA ASN A 87 17.07 -20.99 -0.18
C ASN A 87 18.22 -20.67 -1.15
N SER A 88 19.12 -19.81 -0.69
CA SER A 88 20.43 -19.63 -1.31
C SER A 88 21.28 -20.86 -0.94
N ASN A 89 21.15 -21.94 -1.71
CA ASN A 89 22.20 -22.95 -1.73
C ASN A 89 23.37 -22.35 -2.51
N ASP A 90 24.35 -21.90 -1.74
CA ASP A 90 25.75 -21.84 -2.12
C ASP A 90 26.16 -23.26 -2.58
N ASP A 91 26.14 -23.49 -3.89
CA ASP A 91 26.79 -24.65 -4.50
C ASP A 91 27.45 -24.15 -5.79
N SER A 92 28.56 -23.44 -5.57
CA SER A 92 29.58 -23.25 -6.59
C SER A 92 30.29 -24.60 -6.75
N LEU A 93 30.14 -25.22 -7.92
CA LEU A 93 30.98 -26.34 -8.37
C LEU A 93 32.17 -25.82 -9.18
#